data_AF-A0A196NHR5-F1
#
_entry.id   AF-A0A196NHR5-F1
#
_cell.length_a   1.000
_cell.length_b   1.000
_cell.length_c   1.000
_cell.angle_alpha   90.00
_cell.angle_beta   90.00
_cell.angle_gamma   90.00
#
_symmetry.space_group_name_H-M   'P 1'
#
loop_
_entity.id
_entity.type
_entity.pdbx_description
1 polymer ?
#
loop_
_entity_poly.entity_id
_entity_poly.type
_entity_poly.pdbx_seq_one_letter_code
_entity_poly.pdbx_strand_id
1 'polypeptide(L)' 'MMKGDRFQDRDCYLFEPFEEAFFHWDHRRRTIRMKFVGQEVDVEVPHDHRIFNDAIRSGREVDRVDYDCGSVPG' A
#
# COMPACT_ATOMS: atom_id res chain seq x y z
N MET A 1 5.95 11.89 11.52
CA MET A 1 6.88 11.12 10.67
C MET A 1 6.63 11.58 9.24
N MET A 2 7.59 12.26 8.60
CA MET A 2 7.43 12.76 7.22
C MET A 2 7.42 11.56 6.26
N LYS A 3 6.69 11.64 5.13
CA LYS A 3 6.69 10.61 4.05
C LYS A 3 8.10 10.30 3.48
N GLY A 4 9.15 11.03 3.89
CA GLY A 4 10.45 11.10 3.23
C GLY A 4 11.25 9.80 3.23
N ASP A 5 11.67 9.27 4.38
CA ASP A 5 12.82 8.35 4.36
C ASP A 5 12.47 6.93 3.89
N ARG A 6 11.29 6.42 4.22
CA ARG A 6 10.90 5.04 3.85
C ARG A 6 10.57 4.85 2.37
N PHE A 7 10.06 5.89 1.72
CA PHE A 7 9.56 5.83 0.34
C PHE A 7 10.67 6.13 -0.69
N GLN A 8 11.87 6.52 -0.24
CA GLN A 8 12.98 6.85 -1.13
C GLN A 8 13.84 5.63 -1.51
N ASP A 9 14.03 4.68 -0.59
CA ASP A 9 15.08 3.67 -0.73
C ASP A 9 14.57 2.25 -1.04
N ARG A 10 13.25 2.00 -0.92
CA ARG A 10 12.68 0.66 -1.12
C ARG A 10 11.19 0.69 -1.48
N ASP A 11 10.72 -0.40 -2.08
CA ASP A 11 9.29 -0.66 -2.24
C ASP A 11 8.63 -0.82 -0.87
N CYS A 12 7.39 -0.39 -0.75
CA CYS A 12 6.62 -0.49 0.49
C CYS A 12 5.25 -1.10 0.21
N TYR A 13 4.84 -2.06 1.03
CA TYR A 13 3.52 -2.67 0.97
C TYR A 13 2.76 -2.30 2.23
N LEU A 14 1.54 -1.77 2.08
CA LEU A 14 0.69 -1.34 3.18
C LEU A 14 -0.66 -2.04 3.11
N PHE A 15 -1.22 -2.34 4.27
CA PHE A 15 -2.60 -2.78 4.44
C PHE A 15 -3.35 -1.76 5.29
N GLU A 16 -4.45 -1.24 4.76
CA GLU A 16 -5.39 -0.38 5.47
C GLU A 16 -6.59 -1.23 5.93
N PRO A 17 -6.76 -1.47 7.24
CA PRO A 17 -7.73 -2.42 7.75
C PRO A 17 -9.18 -1.94 7.71
N PHE A 18 -9.44 -0.63 7.64
CA PHE A 18 -10.82 -0.10 7.65
C PHE A 18 -11.52 -0.27 6.30
N GLU A 19 -10.85 0.11 5.22
CA GLU A 19 -11.29 -0.03 3.83
C GLU A 19 -10.85 -1.38 3.23
N GLU A 20 -10.19 -2.25 4.01
CA GLU A 20 -9.67 -3.55 3.59
C GLU A 20 -8.89 -3.45 2.26
N ALA A 21 -7.92 -2.53 2.23
CA ALA A 21 -7.20 -2.15 1.02
C ALA A 21 -5.69 -2.38 1.16
N PHE A 22 -5.11 -2.99 0.13
CA PHE A 22 -3.68 -3.15 -0.03
C PHE A 22 -3.11 -2.07 -0.93
N PHE A 23 -1.93 -1.56 -0.58
CA PHE A 23 -1.15 -0.62 -1.38
C PHE A 23 0.26 -1.13 -1.61
N HIS A 24 0.77 -0.88 -2.81
CA HIS A 24 2.16 -1.07 -3.17
C HIS A 24 2.73 0.26 -3.69
N TRP A 25 3.73 0.76 -2.98
CA TRP A 25 4.58 1.84 -3.44
C TRP A 25 5.80 1.28 -4.17
N ASP A 26 5.91 1.56 -5.47
CA ASP A 26 7.11 1.29 -6.26
C ASP A 26 8.03 2.53 -6.18
N HIS A 27 9.14 2.43 -5.44
CA HIS A 27 10.05 3.56 -5.24
C HIS A 27 10.78 3.98 -6.51
N ARG A 28 11.02 3.05 -7.44
CA ARG A 28 11.75 3.30 -8.68
C ARG A 28 10.90 4.08 -9.67
N ARG A 29 9.62 3.71 -9.77
CA ARG A 29 8.65 4.34 -10.68
C ARG A 29 7.91 5.51 -10.02
N ARG A 30 7.95 5.60 -8.69
CA ARG A 30 7.18 6.55 -7.89
C ARG A 30 5.68 6.45 -8.17
N THR A 31 5.20 5.22 -8.31
CA THR A 31 3.79 4.88 -8.60
C THR A 31 3.19 4.14 -7.41
N ILE A 32 1.89 4.34 -7.20
CA ILE A 32 1.14 3.65 -6.14
C ILE A 32 0.15 2.74 -6.82
N ARG A 33 0.15 1.47 -6.44
CA ARG A 33 -0.88 0.52 -6.85
C ARG A 33 -1.75 0.15 -5.66
N MET A 34 -3.02 -0.07 -5.91
CA MET A 34 -4.02 -0.40 -4.91
C MET A 34 -4.86 -1.59 -5.37
N LYS A 35 -5.21 -2.48 -4.44
CA LYS A 35 -6.26 -3.49 -4.62
C LYS A 35 -7.02 -3.70 -3.32
N PHE A 36 -8.30 -4.04 -3.41
CA PHE A 36 -9.06 -4.46 -2.23
C PHE A 36 -8.77 -5.92 -1.88
N VAL A 37 -9.01 -6.31 -0.62
CA VAL A 37 -8.96 -7.72 -0.20
C VAL A 37 -9.81 -8.58 -1.13
N GLY A 38 -9.27 -9.73 -1.54
CA GLY A 38 -9.93 -10.65 -2.47
C GLY A 38 -9.92 -10.24 -3.95
N GLN A 39 -9.35 -9.08 -4.30
CA GLN A 39 -9.12 -8.71 -5.70
C GLN A 39 -7.74 -9.17 -6.18
N GLU A 40 -7.69 -9.76 -7.37
CA GLU A 40 -6.44 -10.19 -8.00
C GLU A 40 -5.71 -9.06 -8.73
N VAL A 41 -6.46 -8.08 -9.23
CA VAL A 41 -5.94 -6.99 -10.06
C VAL A 41 -5.75 -5.73 -9.22
N ASP A 42 -4.55 -5.13 -9.31
CA ASP A 42 -4.26 -3.82 -8.77
C ASP A 42 -4.40 -2.71 -9.82
N VAL A 43 -4.80 -1.54 -9.35
CA VAL A 43 -4.93 -0.32 -10.17
C VAL A 43 -3.95 0.74 -9.70
N GLU A 44 -3.40 1.52 -10.63
CA GLU A 44 -2.58 2.67 -10.27
C GLU A 44 -3.46 3.80 -9.72
N VAL A 45 -3.06 4.38 -8.59
CA VAL A 45 -3.77 5.48 -7.92
C VAL A 45 -2.86 6.69 -7.73
N PRO A 46 -3.42 7.91 -7.71
CA PRO A 46 -2.61 9.12 -7.56
C PRO A 46 -2.01 9.26 -6.15
N HIS A 47 -0.99 10.11 -6.02
CA HIS A 47 -0.26 10.33 -4.75
C HIS A 47 -1.09 10.96 -3.63
N ASP A 48 -2.17 11.65 -4.00
CA ASP A 48 -3.12 12.28 -3.11
C ASP A 48 -4.32 11.37 -2.79
N HIS A 49 -4.31 10.10 -3.22
CA HIS A 49 -5.36 9.15 -2.94
C HIS A 49 -5.65 9.06 -1.43
N ARG A 50 -6.90 9.32 -1.04
CA ARG A 50 -7.30 9.48 0.36
C ARG A 50 -6.92 8.27 1.21
N ILE A 51 -7.31 7.07 0.77
CA ILE A 51 -7.08 5.82 1.50
C ILE A 51 -5.58 5.53 1.61
N PHE A 52 -4.79 5.87 0.60
CA PHE A 52 -3.34 5.68 0.66
C PHE A 52 -2.70 6.60 1.70
N ASN A 53 -3.15 7.85 1.78
CA ASN A 53 -2.68 8.78 2.80
C ASN A 53 -3.06 8.33 4.22
N ASP A 54 -4.22 7.71 4.38
CA ASP A 54 -4.64 7.10 5.65
C ASP A 54 -3.80 5.84 5.96
N ALA A 55 -3.57 4.98 4.97
CA ALA A 55 -2.69 3.81 5.09
C ALA A 55 -1.26 4.19 5.52
N ILE A 56 -0.72 5.31 5.04
CA ILE A 56 0.58 5.83 5.48
C ILE A 56 0.58 6.27 6.95
N ARG A 57 -0.56 6.78 7.44
CA ARG A 57 -0.69 7.34 8.80
C ARG A 57 -0.99 6.28 9.84
N SER A 58 -1.86 5.33 9.51
CA SER A 58 -2.44 4.37 10.45
C SER A 58 -2.52 2.94 9.92
N GLY A 59 -2.16 2.71 8.66
CA GLY A 59 -2.10 1.35 8.10
C GLY A 59 -0.94 0.55 8.66
N ARG A 60 -0.91 -0.73 8.29
CA ARG A 60 0.13 -1.68 8.67
C ARG A 60 1.06 -1.92 7.48
N GLU A 61 2.37 -1.85 7.69
CA GLU A 61 3.33 -2.34 6.71
C GLU A 61 3.25 -3.88 6.69
N VAL A 62 3.05 -4.43 5.50
CA VAL A 62 2.99 -5.88 5.26
C VAL A 62 4.16 -6.26 4.36
N ASP A 63 4.44 -7.55 4.25
CA ASP A 63 5.40 -8.00 3.25
C ASP A 63 4.75 -8.13 1.87
N ARG A 64 5.58 -8.40 0.88
CA ARG A 64 5.12 -8.62 -0.49
C ARG A 64 4.21 -9.85 -0.59
N VAL A 65 4.46 -10.88 0.21
CA VAL A 65 3.71 -12.15 0.15
C VAL A 65 2.27 -11.93 0.61
N ASP A 66 2.07 -11.18 1.69
CA ASP A 66 0.76 -10.77 2.19
C ASP A 66 0.02 -9.92 1.15
N TYR A 67 0.71 -8.93 0.54
CA TYR A 67 0.14 -8.15 -0.56
C TYR A 67 -0.27 -9.04 -1.74
N ASP A 68 0.62 -9.92 -2.20
CA ASP A 68 0.38 -10.78 -3.38
C ASP A 68 -0.77 -11.78 -3.10
N CYS A 69 -0.84 -12.35 -1.89
CA CYS A 69 -1.90 -13.25 -1.45
C CYS A 69 -3.27 -12.55 -1.34
N GLY A 70 -3.29 -11.25 -1.01
CA GLY A 70 -4.51 -10.46 -0.89
C GLY A 70 -5.43 -10.92 0.26
N SER A 71 -4.89 -11.69 1.21
CA SER A 71 -5.58 -12.15 2.41
C SER A 71 -5.26 -11.25 3.58
N VAL A 72 -6.25 -10.97 4.42
CA VAL A 72 -6.09 -10.08 5.59
C VAL A 72 -4.96 -10.61 6.48
N PRO A 73 -3.93 -9.81 6.77
CA PRO A 73 -2.87 -10.21 7.70
C PRO A 73 -3.45 -10.37 9.11
N GLY A 74 -3.19 -11.52 9.73
CA GLY A 74 -3.62 -11.85 11.09
C GLY A 74 -2.95 -11.01 12.19
#